data_AF-A0A2J7VJ33-F1
#
_entry.id   AF-A0A2J7VJ33-F1
#
_cell.length_a   1.000
_cell.length_b   1.000
_cell.length_c   1.000
_cell.angle_alpha   90.00
_cell.angle_beta   90.00
_cell.angle_gamma   90.00
#
_symmetry.space_group_name_H-M   'P 1'
#
loop_
_entity.id
_entity.type
_entity.pdbx_description
1 polymer ?
#
loop_
_entity_poly.entity_id
_entity_poly.type
_entity_poly.pdbx_seq_one_letter_code
_entity_poly.pdbx_strand_id
1 'polypeptide(L)'
;MHLFGTVMPFHRAAGCLALVASAALATAQPAPTAPRGPSEEAMRAFLAQGKWSTTADDNISGELLQADFIKTLVEAYETNPTDATAIANLSLIPLALAVAEWGVSPTTGLPKDPARRNWEAVESTGDGKHLMSYSKGGIGVMHQDSGGLEKLMGYLEKNHPDVVPAANKNEFFKLKGVNFDRLYASGGHCTSPLTEVKTDLAGAAFQHDEHPRFAGKKYCRDYFRSTLSPKDWQVFRHGMREALRREDVQFRIMRDFANNEWASAYRLVVTDGKHDVREAFILARIWNSSPRGARCAFGHAKGATGTAARIQKELEAYADDEICPKDGKERMVERWPYMRRAVLAYDAFAKKPPP
;
A
#
# COMPACT_ATOMS: atom_id res chain seq x y z
N MET A 1 -41.12 51.33 55.21
CA MET A 1 -41.32 49.93 55.65
C MET A 1 -42.47 49.36 54.81
N HIS A 2 -42.17 48.31 54.01
CA HIS A 2 -43.00 47.50 53.07
C HIS A 2 -43.71 48.21 51.89
N LEU A 3 -43.39 48.01 50.60
CA LEU A 3 -43.20 46.86 49.66
C LEU A 3 -44.49 46.43 48.89
N PHE A 4 -44.55 46.88 47.63
CA PHE A 4 -44.87 46.21 46.33
C PHE A 4 -46.07 45.27 46.12
N GLY A 5 -46.66 45.37 44.90
CA GLY A 5 -47.31 44.26 44.19
C GLY A 5 -47.97 44.68 42.86
N THR A 6 -47.39 44.26 41.72
CA THR A 6 -47.60 44.78 40.35
C THR A 6 -48.28 43.75 39.41
N VAL A 7 -49.01 44.31 38.41
CA VAL A 7 -49.59 43.85 37.12
C VAL A 7 -49.03 42.60 36.40
N MET A 8 -49.88 41.88 35.63
CA MET A 8 -49.51 41.13 34.40
C MET A 8 -50.60 41.12 33.28
N PRO A 9 -50.25 40.84 32.00
CA PRO A 9 -50.96 41.32 30.80
C PRO A 9 -51.46 40.23 29.78
N PHE A 10 -51.97 40.75 28.65
CA PHE A 10 -52.67 40.20 27.48
C PHE A 10 -51.84 39.50 26.37
N HIS A 11 -52.59 38.91 25.40
CA HIS A 11 -52.31 38.61 23.96
C HIS A 11 -51.91 37.16 23.59
N ARG A 12 -52.21 36.56 22.41
CA ARG A 12 -53.08 36.82 21.23
C ARG A 12 -53.17 35.50 20.41
N ALA A 13 -54.22 35.39 19.59
CA ALA A 13 -54.55 34.25 18.70
C ALA A 13 -53.63 34.12 17.45
N ALA A 14 -53.47 32.88 16.95
CA ALA A 14 -52.73 32.53 15.74
C ALA A 14 -53.69 32.14 14.59
N GLY A 15 -53.45 32.73 13.40
CA GLY A 15 -54.13 32.42 12.14
C GLY A 15 -53.31 31.47 11.26
N CYS A 16 -54.00 30.63 10.49
CA CYS A 16 -53.42 29.70 9.50
C CYS A 16 -53.12 30.43 8.18
N LEU A 17 -51.89 30.28 7.68
CA LEU A 17 -51.51 30.57 6.29
C LEU A 17 -50.92 29.28 5.69
N ALA A 18 -51.51 28.79 4.60
CA ALA A 18 -50.98 27.65 3.84
C ALA A 18 -50.01 28.17 2.76
N LEU A 19 -48.75 27.75 2.83
CA LEU A 19 -47.74 27.96 1.78
C LEU A 19 -47.78 26.77 0.81
N VAL A 20 -48.00 27.05 -0.48
CA VAL A 20 -47.79 26.09 -1.56
C VAL A 20 -46.30 26.14 -1.94
N ALA A 21 -45.54 25.10 -1.60
CA ALA A 21 -44.15 24.96 -1.97
C ALA A 21 -44.05 24.21 -3.31
N SER A 22 -43.63 24.91 -4.37
CA SER A 22 -43.24 24.31 -5.65
C SER A 22 -41.93 23.53 -5.47
N ALA A 23 -42.01 22.19 -5.52
CA ALA A 23 -40.84 21.33 -5.55
C ALA A 23 -40.20 21.39 -6.94
N ALA A 24 -39.14 22.19 -7.08
CA ALA A 24 -38.23 22.07 -8.21
C ALA A 24 -37.51 20.72 -8.11
N LEU A 25 -37.76 19.83 -9.06
CA LEU A 25 -36.99 18.61 -9.30
C LEU A 25 -35.57 19.00 -9.71
N ALA A 26 -34.71 19.22 -8.71
CA ALA A 26 -33.28 19.16 -8.91
C ALA A 26 -32.94 17.69 -9.22
N THR A 27 -32.62 17.40 -10.48
CA THR A 27 -31.96 16.14 -10.84
C THR A 27 -30.66 16.09 -10.06
N ALA A 28 -30.63 15.33 -8.97
CA ALA A 28 -29.40 15.02 -8.27
C ALA A 28 -28.44 14.41 -9.29
N GLN A 29 -27.37 15.13 -9.61
CA GLN A 29 -26.24 14.53 -10.31
C GLN A 29 -25.82 13.31 -9.48
N PRO A 30 -25.61 12.14 -10.11
CA PRO A 30 -25.05 11.01 -9.39
C PRO A 30 -23.75 11.49 -8.74
N ALA A 31 -23.61 11.22 -7.44
CA ALA A 31 -22.37 11.49 -6.71
C ALA A 31 -21.21 10.92 -7.55
N PRO A 32 -20.10 11.67 -7.74
CA PRO A 32 -18.95 11.15 -8.45
C PRO A 32 -18.57 9.82 -7.79
N THR A 33 -18.67 8.74 -8.55
CA THR A 33 -18.27 7.41 -8.10
C THR A 33 -16.85 7.52 -7.56
N ALA A 34 -16.63 7.07 -6.33
CA ALA A 34 -15.31 7.07 -5.69
C ALA A 34 -14.22 6.61 -6.67
N PRO A 35 -12.99 7.17 -6.61
CA PRO A 35 -11.92 6.75 -7.51
C PRO A 35 -11.77 5.23 -7.44
N ARG A 36 -11.88 4.55 -8.59
CA ARG A 36 -11.95 3.08 -8.70
C ARG A 36 -10.58 2.39 -8.53
N GLY A 37 -9.59 3.06 -7.94
CA GLY A 37 -8.17 2.71 -8.05
C GLY A 37 -7.64 2.94 -9.48
N PRO A 38 -6.43 2.46 -9.79
CA PRO A 38 -5.82 2.63 -11.10
C PRO A 38 -6.67 1.94 -12.18
N SER A 39 -6.56 2.44 -13.41
CA SER A 39 -7.18 1.80 -14.57
C SER A 39 -6.66 0.37 -14.78
N GLU A 40 -7.50 -0.51 -15.31
CA GLU A 40 -7.08 -1.90 -15.57
C GLU A 40 -5.97 -1.98 -16.61
N GLU A 41 -5.96 -1.09 -17.59
CA GLU A 41 -4.87 -0.97 -18.57
C GLU A 41 -3.52 -0.67 -17.88
N ALA A 42 -3.48 0.33 -16.99
CA ALA A 42 -2.26 0.67 -16.25
C ALA A 42 -1.83 -0.48 -15.32
N MET A 43 -2.78 -1.17 -14.68
CA MET A 43 -2.48 -2.34 -13.85
C MET A 43 -1.94 -3.52 -14.66
N ARG A 44 -2.52 -3.84 -15.83
CA ARG A 44 -1.99 -4.88 -16.73
C ARG A 44 -0.57 -4.54 -17.18
N ALA A 45 -0.33 -3.29 -17.58
CA ALA A 45 1.00 -2.82 -17.94
C ALA A 45 1.98 -2.95 -16.77
N PHE A 46 1.56 -2.63 -15.54
CA PHE A 46 2.35 -2.82 -14.33
C PHE A 46 2.70 -4.29 -14.09
N LEU A 47 1.72 -5.21 -14.23
CA LEU A 47 1.95 -6.65 -14.07
C LEU A 47 2.94 -7.21 -15.09
N ALA A 48 2.83 -6.79 -16.34
CA ALA A 48 3.77 -7.19 -17.39
C ALA A 48 5.21 -6.78 -17.05
N GLN A 49 5.40 -5.57 -16.51
CA GLN A 49 6.71 -5.05 -16.09
C GLN A 49 7.27 -5.76 -14.85
N GLY A 50 6.39 -6.20 -13.95
CA GLY A 50 6.74 -7.07 -12.82
C GLY A 50 6.87 -8.55 -13.17
N LYS A 51 6.90 -8.89 -14.48
CA LYS A 51 7.05 -10.26 -14.99
C LYS A 51 5.98 -11.25 -14.48
N TRP A 52 4.79 -10.75 -14.14
CA TRP A 52 3.70 -11.61 -13.69
C TRP A 52 3.13 -12.46 -14.82
N SER A 53 2.74 -13.68 -14.46
CA SER A 53 2.01 -14.60 -15.32
C SER A 53 1.21 -15.57 -14.44
N THR A 54 0.30 -16.34 -15.05
CA THR A 54 -0.48 -17.37 -14.36
C THR A 54 0.38 -18.53 -13.82
N THR A 55 1.64 -18.61 -14.23
CA THR A 55 2.61 -19.61 -13.75
C THR A 55 3.77 -19.00 -12.96
N ALA A 56 3.76 -17.68 -12.75
CA ALA A 56 4.80 -16.99 -11.99
C ALA A 56 4.89 -17.53 -10.55
N ASP A 57 6.04 -17.28 -9.92
CA ASP A 57 6.32 -17.72 -8.57
C ASP A 57 7.19 -16.71 -7.81
N ASP A 58 7.46 -17.00 -6.54
CA ASP A 58 8.18 -16.16 -5.58
C ASP A 58 9.71 -16.14 -5.81
N ASN A 59 10.13 -16.13 -7.07
CA ASN A 59 11.53 -16.16 -7.53
C ASN A 59 11.85 -15.07 -8.55
N ILE A 60 10.93 -14.13 -8.76
CA ILE A 60 11.18 -13.01 -9.67
C ILE A 60 12.13 -12.04 -8.98
N SER A 61 13.24 -11.77 -9.66
CA SER A 61 14.21 -10.72 -9.35
C SER A 61 14.50 -9.90 -10.60
N GLY A 62 14.75 -8.60 -10.41
CA GLY A 62 15.07 -7.69 -11.51
C GLY A 62 13.85 -7.13 -12.24
N GLU A 63 12.77 -6.82 -11.53
CA GLU A 63 11.61 -6.10 -12.06
C GLU A 63 11.96 -4.64 -12.36
N LEU A 64 11.57 -4.19 -13.56
CA LEU A 64 11.91 -2.85 -14.06
C LEU A 64 10.66 -2.20 -14.62
N LEU A 65 10.37 -0.98 -14.17
CA LEU A 65 9.42 -0.13 -14.88
C LEU A 65 10.04 0.45 -16.14
N GLN A 66 9.28 0.46 -17.22
CA GLN A 66 9.61 1.16 -18.44
C GLN A 66 9.49 2.66 -18.23
N ALA A 67 10.51 3.42 -18.65
CA ALA A 67 10.52 4.88 -18.55
C ALA A 67 9.29 5.51 -19.24
N ASP A 68 8.90 5.00 -20.40
CA ASP A 68 7.73 5.48 -21.15
C ASP A 68 6.41 5.20 -20.44
N PHE A 69 6.32 4.11 -19.67
CA PHE A 69 5.16 3.84 -18.83
C PHE A 69 5.05 4.91 -17.74
N ILE A 70 6.14 5.18 -17.00
CA ILE A 70 6.16 6.24 -15.99
C ILE A 70 5.80 7.59 -16.60
N LYS A 71 6.43 7.95 -17.73
CA LYS A 71 6.17 9.18 -18.47
C LYS A 71 4.69 9.33 -18.80
N THR A 72 4.04 8.28 -19.31
CA THR A 72 2.62 8.29 -19.64
C THR A 72 1.74 8.61 -18.42
N LEU A 73 2.04 8.01 -17.26
CA LEU A 73 1.28 8.29 -16.03
C LEU A 73 1.48 9.73 -15.56
N VAL A 74 2.71 10.24 -15.63
CA VAL A 74 3.06 11.61 -15.22
C VAL A 74 2.42 12.64 -16.16
N GLU A 75 2.53 12.47 -17.47
CA GLU A 75 1.96 13.39 -18.46
C GLU A 75 0.43 13.43 -18.41
N ALA A 76 -0.22 12.29 -18.13
CA ALA A 76 -1.68 12.24 -17.94
C ALA A 76 -2.10 13.08 -16.73
N TYR A 77 -1.38 12.98 -15.61
CA TYR A 77 -1.66 13.78 -14.42
C TYR A 77 -1.34 15.27 -14.62
N GLU A 78 -0.19 15.61 -15.21
CA GLU A 78 0.19 17.00 -15.49
C GLU A 78 -0.80 17.69 -16.45
N THR A 79 -1.40 16.92 -17.37
CA THR A 79 -2.40 17.45 -18.30
C THR A 79 -3.74 17.73 -17.61
N ASN A 80 -4.14 16.90 -16.65
CA ASN A 80 -5.34 17.11 -15.86
C ASN A 80 -5.16 16.63 -14.40
N PRO A 81 -4.63 17.47 -13.50
CA PRO A 81 -4.33 17.08 -12.12
C PRO A 81 -5.58 16.91 -11.24
N THR A 82 -6.77 17.10 -11.82
CA THR A 82 -8.07 16.85 -11.18
C THR A 82 -8.73 15.56 -11.67
N ASP A 83 -8.17 14.90 -12.68
CA ASP A 83 -8.70 13.62 -13.17
C ASP A 83 -8.45 12.51 -12.16
N ALA A 84 -9.54 11.88 -11.69
CA ALA A 84 -9.46 10.84 -10.68
C ALA A 84 -8.69 9.60 -11.15
N THR A 85 -8.72 9.29 -12.45
CA THR A 85 -8.01 8.13 -13.01
C THR A 85 -6.51 8.41 -13.09
N ALA A 86 -6.11 9.60 -13.55
CA ALA A 86 -4.71 10.03 -13.58
C ALA A 86 -4.10 10.07 -12.17
N ILE A 87 -4.83 10.63 -11.20
CA ILE A 87 -4.42 10.62 -9.78
C ILE A 87 -4.24 9.18 -9.29
N ALA A 88 -5.18 8.28 -9.55
CA ALA A 88 -5.09 6.90 -9.09
C ALA A 88 -3.94 6.15 -9.79
N ASN A 89 -3.76 6.33 -11.10
CA ASN A 89 -2.70 5.73 -11.89
C ASN A 89 -1.30 6.12 -11.38
N LEU A 90 -1.10 7.36 -10.89
CA LEU A 90 0.16 7.77 -10.27
C LEU A 90 0.58 6.90 -9.07
N SER A 91 -0.36 6.22 -8.40
CA SER A 91 -0.03 5.35 -7.26
C SER A 91 0.90 4.20 -7.63
N LEU A 92 0.94 3.81 -8.91
CA LEU A 92 1.79 2.72 -9.38
C LEU A 92 3.29 3.09 -9.30
N ILE A 93 3.64 4.37 -9.39
CA ILE A 93 5.03 4.85 -9.30
C ILE A 93 5.63 4.61 -7.91
N PRO A 94 5.06 5.12 -6.79
CA PRO A 94 5.60 4.83 -5.46
C PRO A 94 5.42 3.36 -5.08
N LEU A 95 4.41 2.65 -5.60
CA LEU A 95 4.27 1.21 -5.36
C LEU A 95 5.47 0.42 -5.92
N ALA A 96 5.84 0.64 -7.18
CA ALA A 96 7.02 -0.02 -7.75
C ALA A 96 8.33 0.49 -7.14
N LEU A 97 8.56 1.80 -7.16
CA LEU A 97 9.90 2.34 -6.92
C LEU A 97 10.25 2.51 -5.44
N ALA A 98 9.26 2.81 -4.60
CA ALA A 98 9.47 3.09 -3.18
C ALA A 98 9.06 1.92 -2.27
N VAL A 99 7.98 1.20 -2.61
CA VAL A 99 7.54 0.02 -1.85
C VAL A 99 8.34 -1.19 -2.29
N ALA A 100 8.18 -1.60 -3.56
CA ALA A 100 8.74 -2.82 -4.13
C ALA A 100 10.23 -2.71 -4.53
N GLU A 101 10.76 -1.48 -4.56
CA GLU A 101 12.18 -1.22 -4.85
C GLU A 101 12.61 -1.72 -6.24
N TRP A 102 11.68 -1.70 -7.19
CA TRP A 102 11.92 -1.99 -8.61
C TRP A 102 12.86 -0.95 -9.24
N GLY A 103 13.46 -1.35 -10.36
CA GLY A 103 14.29 -0.46 -11.15
C GLY A 103 13.52 0.29 -12.24
N VAL A 104 14.24 1.07 -13.05
CA VAL A 104 13.70 1.76 -14.23
C VAL A 104 14.60 1.51 -15.43
N SER A 105 14.01 1.26 -16.60
CA SER A 105 14.71 1.07 -17.87
C SER A 105 13.93 1.68 -19.05
N PRO A 106 14.59 2.24 -20.08
CA PRO A 106 15.99 2.67 -20.07
C PRO A 106 16.20 3.79 -19.04
N THR A 107 17.45 4.00 -18.62
CA THR A 107 17.80 5.04 -17.64
C THR A 107 18.06 6.41 -18.26
N THR A 108 18.02 6.49 -19.59
CA THR A 108 18.23 7.74 -20.34
C THR A 108 17.22 8.81 -19.92
N GLY A 109 17.70 9.99 -19.56
CA GLY A 109 16.87 11.11 -19.11
C GLY A 109 16.55 11.11 -17.61
N LEU A 110 16.85 10.03 -16.89
CA LEU A 110 16.75 10.00 -15.43
C LEU A 110 17.96 10.70 -14.78
N PRO A 111 17.78 11.34 -13.62
CA PRO A 111 18.90 11.85 -12.84
C PRO A 111 19.75 10.71 -12.26
N LYS A 112 20.87 11.05 -11.63
CA LYS A 112 21.68 10.09 -10.88
C LYS A 112 20.81 9.34 -9.87
N ASP A 113 20.89 8.01 -9.89
CA ASP A 113 20.13 7.16 -8.96
C ASP A 113 20.52 7.47 -7.51
N PRO A 114 19.57 7.90 -6.66
CA PRO A 114 19.84 8.16 -5.26
C PRO A 114 20.34 6.90 -4.52
N ALA A 115 19.92 5.71 -4.94
CA ALA A 115 20.36 4.44 -4.36
C ALA A 115 21.76 4.00 -4.85
N ARG A 116 22.34 4.72 -5.80
CA ARG A 116 23.66 4.42 -6.39
C ARG A 116 23.75 3.03 -7.02
N ARG A 117 22.62 2.51 -7.54
CA ARG A 117 22.51 1.22 -8.23
C ARG A 117 22.17 1.40 -9.71
N ASN A 118 22.45 2.57 -10.28
CA ASN A 118 22.15 2.87 -11.68
C ASN A 118 20.69 2.59 -12.09
N TRP A 119 19.74 2.84 -11.17
CA TRP A 119 18.31 2.53 -11.34
C TRP A 119 17.99 1.04 -11.51
N GLU A 120 18.90 0.13 -11.17
CA GLU A 120 18.62 -1.30 -11.12
C GLU A 120 17.68 -1.63 -9.95
N ALA A 121 16.94 -2.72 -10.10
CA ALA A 121 16.11 -3.26 -9.03
C ALA A 121 16.95 -3.75 -7.85
N VAL A 122 16.33 -3.81 -6.68
CA VAL A 122 16.92 -4.52 -5.55
C VAL A 122 16.70 -6.02 -5.74
N GLU A 123 17.77 -6.72 -6.10
CA GLU A 123 17.80 -8.18 -6.08
C GLU A 123 18.03 -8.64 -4.64
N SER A 124 16.94 -8.77 -3.88
CA SER A 124 16.96 -9.25 -2.50
C SER A 124 16.25 -10.59 -2.43
N THR A 125 16.97 -11.62 -2.00
CA THR A 125 16.54 -13.02 -1.93
C THR A 125 15.59 -13.29 -0.75
N GLY A 126 14.58 -12.44 -0.54
CA GLY A 126 13.51 -12.70 0.43
C GLY A 126 13.17 -11.59 1.41
N ASP A 127 13.30 -10.30 1.07
CA ASP A 127 12.71 -9.22 1.88
C ASP A 127 11.28 -8.83 1.44
N GLY A 128 10.62 -9.71 0.68
CA GLY A 128 9.24 -9.57 0.22
C GLY A 128 9.05 -8.41 -0.77
N LYS A 129 7.79 -8.13 -1.11
CA LYS A 129 7.32 -6.96 -1.90
C LYS A 129 7.49 -7.03 -3.42
N HIS A 130 7.38 -8.20 -3.99
CA HIS A 130 7.20 -8.41 -5.43
C HIS A 130 5.83 -9.02 -5.67
N LEU A 131 5.38 -9.10 -6.93
CA LEU A 131 4.01 -9.50 -7.26
C LEU A 131 3.63 -10.87 -6.67
N MET A 132 4.61 -11.79 -6.62
CA MET A 132 4.43 -13.17 -6.15
C MET A 132 4.97 -13.42 -4.73
N SER A 133 5.24 -12.37 -3.95
CA SER A 133 5.75 -12.49 -2.57
C SER A 133 4.78 -13.28 -1.68
N TYR A 134 5.18 -14.45 -1.20
CA TYR A 134 4.42 -15.20 -0.18
C TYR A 134 5.30 -15.97 0.82
N SER A 135 6.63 -16.00 0.63
CA SER A 135 7.57 -16.74 1.47
C SER A 135 8.06 -15.95 2.68
N LYS A 136 8.24 -14.63 2.58
CA LYS A 136 8.79 -13.82 3.68
C LYS A 136 8.31 -12.37 3.68
N GLY A 137 8.18 -11.84 4.89
CA GLY A 137 7.81 -10.46 5.20
C GLY A 137 6.33 -10.11 5.01
N GLY A 138 5.65 -10.66 3.99
CA GLY A 138 4.25 -10.36 3.71
C GLY A 138 3.80 -10.77 2.30
N ILE A 139 2.53 -10.51 2.00
CA ILE A 139 1.90 -10.95 0.74
C ILE A 139 1.90 -9.86 -0.34
N GLY A 140 2.38 -10.24 -1.53
CA GLY A 140 2.36 -9.45 -2.75
C GLY A 140 3.19 -8.16 -2.70
N VAL A 141 3.04 -7.34 -3.74
CA VAL A 141 3.89 -6.16 -3.99
C VAL A 141 3.80 -5.08 -2.90
N MET A 142 2.64 -4.96 -2.25
CA MET A 142 2.45 -3.98 -1.16
C MET A 142 2.75 -4.54 0.23
N HIS A 143 3.09 -5.82 0.34
CA HIS A 143 3.49 -6.47 1.60
C HIS A 143 2.38 -6.58 2.65
N GLN A 144 1.25 -7.17 2.28
CA GLN A 144 0.12 -7.33 3.19
C GLN A 144 0.42 -8.38 4.27
N ASP A 145 0.41 -7.98 5.55
CA ASP A 145 0.89 -8.79 6.67
C ASP A 145 -0.17 -9.02 7.78
N SER A 146 -1.00 -8.01 8.07
CA SER A 146 -1.94 -8.00 9.18
C SER A 146 -3.36 -7.67 8.70
N GLY A 147 -3.89 -6.48 8.97
CA GLY A 147 -5.23 -6.09 8.52
C GLY A 147 -5.38 -6.07 6.99
N GLY A 148 -4.31 -5.79 6.24
CA GLY A 148 -4.29 -5.94 4.79
C GLY A 148 -4.49 -7.40 4.37
N LEU A 149 -3.78 -8.32 5.01
CA LEU A 149 -3.89 -9.76 4.75
C LEU A 149 -5.28 -10.30 5.10
N GLU A 150 -5.88 -9.84 6.19
CA GLU A 150 -7.25 -10.20 6.55
C GLU A 150 -8.26 -9.80 5.46
N LYS A 151 -8.14 -8.56 4.93
CA LYS A 151 -8.99 -8.07 3.85
C LYS A 151 -8.79 -8.84 2.54
N LEU A 152 -7.57 -9.25 2.24
CA LEU A 152 -7.27 -10.09 1.08
C LEU A 152 -7.88 -11.49 1.26
N MET A 153 -7.65 -12.13 2.41
CA MET A 153 -8.23 -13.43 2.74
C MET A 153 -9.76 -13.43 2.66
N GLY A 154 -10.42 -12.38 3.16
CA GLY A 154 -11.88 -12.23 3.03
C GLY A 154 -12.35 -12.06 1.58
N TYR A 155 -11.53 -11.44 0.73
CA TYR A 155 -11.80 -11.38 -0.71
C TYR A 155 -11.64 -12.73 -1.39
N LEU A 156 -10.59 -13.48 -1.06
CA LEU A 156 -10.38 -14.84 -1.58
C LEU A 156 -11.50 -15.77 -1.14
N GLU A 157 -11.92 -15.71 0.12
CA GLU A 157 -13.03 -16.52 0.64
C GLU A 157 -14.33 -16.32 -0.15
N LYS A 158 -14.60 -15.06 -0.53
CA LYS A 158 -15.80 -14.69 -1.28
C LYS A 158 -15.72 -15.02 -2.76
N ASN A 159 -14.57 -14.79 -3.41
CA ASN A 159 -14.47 -14.78 -4.87
C ASN A 159 -13.64 -15.92 -5.45
N HIS A 160 -12.69 -16.45 -4.68
CA HIS A 160 -11.78 -17.52 -5.10
C HIS A 160 -11.66 -18.60 -4.02
N PRO A 161 -12.77 -19.23 -3.60
CA PRO A 161 -12.72 -20.28 -2.58
C PRO A 161 -11.96 -21.55 -3.04
N ASP A 162 -11.62 -21.61 -4.32
CA ASP A 162 -10.93 -22.69 -5.03
C ASP A 162 -9.40 -22.55 -5.08
N VAL A 163 -8.82 -21.49 -4.48
CA VAL A 163 -7.35 -21.34 -4.37
C VAL A 163 -6.68 -22.42 -3.52
N VAL A 164 -7.48 -23.23 -2.82
CA VAL A 164 -7.03 -24.44 -2.13
C VAL A 164 -7.97 -25.59 -2.47
N PRO A 165 -7.51 -26.86 -2.40
CA PRO A 165 -8.37 -28.02 -2.52
C PRO A 165 -9.53 -27.97 -1.51
N ALA A 166 -10.70 -28.50 -1.88
CA ALA A 166 -11.91 -28.44 -1.05
C ALA A 166 -11.69 -28.99 0.38
N ALA A 167 -10.87 -30.03 0.53
CA ALA A 167 -10.52 -30.62 1.83
C ALA A 167 -9.77 -29.66 2.76
N ASN A 168 -9.03 -28.68 2.21
CA ASN A 168 -8.25 -27.70 2.97
C ASN A 168 -8.92 -26.33 3.08
N LYS A 169 -10.12 -26.14 2.50
CA LYS A 169 -10.81 -24.84 2.49
C LYS A 169 -11.00 -24.26 3.89
N ASN A 170 -11.48 -25.07 4.83
CA ASN A 170 -11.67 -24.64 6.22
C ASN A 170 -10.33 -24.32 6.90
N GLU A 171 -9.28 -25.09 6.61
CA GLU A 171 -7.94 -24.89 7.15
C GLU A 171 -7.26 -23.63 6.61
N PHE A 172 -7.55 -23.24 5.38
CA PHE A 172 -7.03 -22.02 4.80
C PHE A 172 -7.75 -20.81 5.37
N PHE A 173 -9.09 -20.78 5.30
CA PHE A 173 -9.85 -19.59 5.71
C PHE A 173 -9.92 -19.37 7.22
N LYS A 174 -9.66 -20.37 8.07
CA LYS A 174 -9.43 -20.15 9.51
C LYS A 174 -8.20 -19.27 9.81
N LEU A 175 -7.27 -19.13 8.86
CA LEU A 175 -6.06 -18.30 9.00
C LEU A 175 -6.33 -16.82 8.70
N LYS A 176 -7.53 -16.46 8.25
CA LYS A 176 -7.95 -15.07 8.10
C LYS A 176 -7.83 -14.35 9.45
N GLY A 177 -7.14 -13.20 9.45
CA GLY A 177 -6.86 -12.41 10.66
C GLY A 177 -5.62 -12.87 11.44
N VAL A 178 -4.94 -13.93 11.01
CA VAL A 178 -3.63 -14.28 11.55
C VAL A 178 -2.57 -13.39 10.89
N ASN A 179 -1.74 -12.74 11.70
CA ASN A 179 -0.60 -11.95 11.22
C ASN A 179 0.44 -12.86 10.53
N PHE A 180 0.97 -12.39 9.40
CA PHE A 180 1.92 -13.11 8.55
C PHE A 180 3.16 -13.59 9.32
N ASP A 181 3.77 -12.73 10.14
CA ASP A 181 4.99 -13.08 10.87
C ASP A 181 4.76 -14.26 11.83
N ARG A 182 3.54 -14.43 12.35
CA ARG A 182 3.19 -15.61 13.16
C ARG A 182 3.09 -16.88 12.33
N LEU A 183 2.52 -16.79 11.13
CA LEU A 183 2.46 -17.92 10.18
C LEU A 183 3.88 -18.33 9.77
N TYR A 184 4.71 -17.36 9.41
CA TYR A 184 6.11 -17.57 9.07
C TYR A 184 6.89 -18.17 10.25
N ALA A 185 6.82 -17.58 11.46
CA ALA A 185 7.53 -18.10 12.63
C ALA A 185 7.15 -19.56 12.95
N SER A 186 5.85 -19.87 12.96
CA SER A 186 5.35 -21.22 13.23
C SER A 186 5.47 -22.19 12.04
N GLY A 187 5.87 -21.69 10.87
CA GLY A 187 6.06 -22.45 9.64
C GLY A 187 7.31 -23.31 9.57
N GLY A 188 8.10 -23.39 10.66
CA GLY A 188 9.37 -24.13 10.73
C GLY A 188 10.62 -23.25 10.60
N HIS A 189 10.47 -21.92 10.56
CA HIS A 189 11.56 -20.95 10.49
C HIS A 189 12.20 -20.62 11.86
N CYS A 190 11.51 -20.98 12.94
CA CYS A 190 11.94 -20.80 14.33
C CYS A 190 12.38 -22.10 15.03
N THR A 191 12.65 -23.16 14.28
CA THR A 191 13.20 -24.43 14.81
C THR A 191 14.69 -24.56 14.46
N SER A 192 15.39 -25.42 15.19
CA SER A 192 16.77 -25.79 14.89
C SER A 192 16.94 -27.32 15.02
N PRO A 193 17.11 -28.07 13.91
CA PRO A 193 17.18 -27.59 12.52
C PRO A 193 15.85 -26.99 12.02
N LEU A 194 15.90 -26.25 10.91
CA LEU A 194 14.70 -25.73 10.25
C LEU A 194 13.78 -26.90 9.84
N THR A 195 12.48 -26.77 10.09
CA THR A 195 11.46 -27.77 9.72
C THR A 195 10.47 -27.22 8.71
N GLU A 196 10.86 -26.20 7.96
CA GLU A 196 10.02 -25.57 6.95
C GLU A 196 9.57 -26.58 5.87
N VAL A 197 8.27 -26.57 5.59
CA VAL A 197 7.70 -27.36 4.50
C VAL A 197 8.02 -26.69 3.15
N LYS A 198 8.74 -27.41 2.28
CA LYS A 198 9.26 -26.90 1.00
C LYS A 198 8.34 -27.12 -0.20
N THR A 199 7.27 -27.89 -0.04
CA THR A 199 6.32 -28.23 -1.11
C THR A 199 4.92 -27.76 -0.77
N ASP A 200 4.15 -27.45 -1.81
CA ASP A 200 2.76 -27.06 -1.69
C ASP A 200 1.82 -28.26 -1.49
N LEU A 201 0.51 -28.03 -1.45
CA LEU A 201 -0.48 -29.10 -1.24
C LEU A 201 -0.59 -30.07 -2.43
N ALA A 202 -0.09 -29.69 -3.61
CA ALA A 202 -0.01 -30.54 -4.80
C ALA A 202 1.33 -31.28 -4.91
N GLY A 203 2.25 -31.07 -3.95
CA GLY A 203 3.58 -31.66 -3.95
C GLY A 203 4.61 -30.91 -4.80
N ALA A 204 4.24 -29.79 -5.43
CA ALA A 204 5.17 -28.98 -6.20
C ALA A 204 6.06 -28.15 -5.25
N ALA A 205 7.34 -28.00 -5.59
CA ALA A 205 8.24 -27.15 -4.81
C ALA A 205 7.80 -25.67 -4.87
N PHE A 206 7.92 -24.98 -3.74
CA PHE A 206 7.82 -23.52 -3.71
C PHE A 206 9.09 -22.91 -4.28
N GLN A 207 8.99 -22.21 -5.41
CA GLN A 207 10.15 -21.57 -6.04
C GLN A 207 10.40 -20.21 -5.38
N HIS A 208 10.98 -20.24 -4.20
CA HIS A 208 11.47 -19.08 -3.46
C HIS A 208 12.92 -19.33 -3.08
N ASP A 209 13.66 -18.26 -2.83
CA ASP A 209 15.01 -18.40 -2.29
C ASP A 209 14.94 -19.03 -0.90
N GLU A 210 15.61 -20.19 -0.75
CA GLU A 210 15.62 -20.89 0.53
C GLU A 210 16.15 -19.99 1.63
N HIS A 211 15.44 -19.89 2.75
CA HIS A 211 15.93 -19.18 3.93
C HIS A 211 16.88 -20.11 4.69
N PRO A 212 18.20 -19.98 4.54
CA PRO A 212 19.14 -21.03 4.96
C PRO A 212 19.42 -20.95 6.47
N ARG A 213 18.73 -20.07 7.19
CA ARG A 213 19.03 -19.72 8.59
C ARG A 213 17.75 -19.57 9.38
N PHE A 214 17.85 -19.97 10.64
CA PHE A 214 16.92 -19.65 11.71
C PHE A 214 16.57 -18.15 11.70
N ALA A 215 15.27 -17.83 11.82
CA ALA A 215 14.73 -16.46 11.68
C ALA A 215 15.24 -15.46 12.74
N GLY A 216 15.95 -15.94 13.77
CA GLY A 216 16.60 -15.12 14.78
C GLY A 216 15.86 -15.13 16.11
N LYS A 217 16.62 -15.10 17.21
CA LYS A 217 16.07 -15.34 18.56
C LYS A 217 15.01 -14.31 18.96
N LYS A 218 15.26 -13.04 18.65
CA LYS A 218 14.32 -11.94 18.92
C LYS A 218 13.01 -12.13 18.16
N TYR A 219 13.10 -12.30 16.83
CA TYR A 219 11.93 -12.53 15.98
C TYR A 219 11.12 -13.73 16.45
N CYS A 220 11.77 -14.86 16.70
CA CYS A 220 11.09 -16.07 17.14
C CYS A 220 10.43 -15.92 18.51
N ARG A 221 11.05 -15.21 19.46
CA ARG A 221 10.41 -14.92 20.75
C ARG A 221 9.15 -14.06 20.57
N ASP A 222 9.18 -13.09 19.66
CA ASP A 222 8.11 -12.11 19.50
C ASP A 222 6.91 -12.69 18.69
N TYR A 223 7.16 -13.62 17.76
CA TYR A 223 6.13 -14.12 16.82
C TYR A 223 5.79 -15.61 16.90
N PHE A 224 6.67 -16.47 17.42
CA PHE A 224 6.39 -17.91 17.46
C PHE A 224 5.23 -18.22 18.41
N ARG A 225 4.21 -18.94 17.91
CA ARG A 225 3.04 -19.34 18.69
C ARG A 225 2.76 -20.82 18.54
N SER A 226 2.48 -21.48 19.67
CA SER A 226 2.25 -22.93 19.74
C SER A 226 0.94 -23.40 19.10
N THR A 227 -0.01 -22.51 18.83
CA THR A 227 -1.32 -22.87 18.24
C THR A 227 -1.29 -22.99 16.72
N LEU A 228 -0.20 -22.59 16.07
CA LEU A 228 0.01 -22.70 14.63
C LEU A 228 1.08 -23.76 14.35
N SER A 229 0.99 -24.39 13.18
CA SER A 229 1.86 -25.50 12.79
C SER A 229 2.53 -25.28 11.42
N PRO A 230 3.57 -26.05 11.08
CA PRO A 230 4.12 -26.09 9.73
C PRO A 230 3.09 -26.44 8.65
N LYS A 231 2.03 -27.18 9.01
CA LYS A 231 0.93 -27.50 8.09
C LYS A 231 0.08 -26.26 7.77
N ASP A 232 -0.22 -25.42 8.76
CA ASP A 232 -0.95 -24.17 8.53
C ASP A 232 -0.18 -23.24 7.59
N TRP A 233 1.15 -23.18 7.74
CA TRP A 233 2.04 -22.46 6.83
C TRP A 233 2.01 -23.02 5.40
N GLN A 234 2.07 -24.34 5.24
CA GLN A 234 1.96 -24.99 3.93
C GLN A 234 0.63 -24.66 3.23
N VAL A 235 -0.49 -24.80 3.96
CA VAL A 235 -1.84 -24.51 3.44
C VAL A 235 -1.94 -23.03 3.04
N PHE A 236 -1.45 -22.14 3.88
CA PHE A 236 -1.41 -20.71 3.62
C PHE A 236 -0.61 -20.38 2.35
N ARG A 237 0.64 -20.86 2.26
CA ARG A 237 1.50 -20.58 1.10
C ARG A 237 0.95 -21.14 -0.19
N HIS A 238 0.38 -22.35 -0.17
CA HIS A 238 -0.28 -22.89 -1.36
C HIS A 238 -1.43 -21.99 -1.82
N GLY A 239 -2.34 -21.64 -0.90
CA GLY A 239 -3.46 -20.76 -1.24
C GLY A 239 -3.02 -19.38 -1.73
N MET A 240 -1.97 -18.81 -1.14
CA MET A 240 -1.43 -17.51 -1.58
C MET A 240 -0.72 -17.60 -2.93
N ARG A 241 0.05 -18.66 -3.20
CA ARG A 241 0.67 -18.91 -4.52
C ARG A 241 -0.39 -18.97 -5.61
N GLU A 242 -1.45 -19.74 -5.40
CA GLU A 242 -2.55 -19.88 -6.36
C GLU A 242 -3.39 -18.60 -6.48
N ALA A 243 -3.59 -17.87 -5.38
CA ALA A 243 -4.28 -16.58 -5.41
C ALA A 243 -3.49 -15.52 -6.19
N LEU A 244 -2.19 -15.37 -5.93
CA LEU A 244 -1.34 -14.36 -6.57
C LEU A 244 -1.14 -14.62 -8.08
N ARG A 245 -1.36 -15.85 -8.55
CA ARG A 245 -1.43 -16.19 -9.98
C ARG A 245 -2.71 -15.73 -10.68
N ARG A 246 -3.66 -15.14 -9.95
CA ARG A 246 -4.89 -14.57 -10.51
C ARG A 246 -4.74 -13.07 -10.71
N GLU A 247 -5.11 -12.63 -11.90
CA GLU A 247 -4.98 -11.22 -12.30
C GLU A 247 -5.83 -10.30 -11.43
N ASP A 248 -7.06 -10.69 -11.14
CA ASP A 248 -7.99 -9.89 -10.35
C ASP A 248 -7.58 -9.78 -8.88
N VAL A 249 -6.88 -10.80 -8.35
CA VAL A 249 -6.22 -10.73 -7.04
C VAL A 249 -5.08 -9.71 -7.05
N GLN A 250 -4.25 -9.70 -8.11
CA GLN A 250 -3.21 -8.67 -8.25
C GLN A 250 -3.82 -7.26 -8.38
N PHE A 251 -4.88 -7.11 -9.16
CA PHE A 251 -5.62 -5.85 -9.28
C PHE A 251 -6.19 -5.41 -7.95
N ARG A 252 -6.69 -6.35 -7.15
CA ARG A 252 -7.18 -6.05 -5.81
C ARG A 252 -6.06 -5.50 -4.92
N ILE A 253 -4.88 -6.11 -4.93
CA ILE A 253 -3.72 -5.63 -4.16
C ILE A 253 -3.31 -4.22 -4.60
N MET A 254 -3.22 -3.96 -5.90
CA MET A 254 -2.89 -2.62 -6.42
C MET A 254 -3.96 -1.58 -6.06
N ARG A 255 -5.24 -1.95 -6.14
CA ARG A 255 -6.37 -1.08 -5.71
C ARG A 255 -6.36 -0.82 -4.22
N ASP A 256 -5.99 -1.80 -3.40
CA ASP A 256 -5.85 -1.61 -1.96
C ASP A 256 -4.77 -0.56 -1.66
N PHE A 257 -3.60 -0.65 -2.31
CA PHE A 257 -2.55 0.38 -2.19
C PHE A 257 -3.05 1.78 -2.62
N ALA A 258 -3.68 1.84 -3.79
CA ALA A 258 -4.15 3.10 -4.36
C ALA A 258 -5.21 3.79 -3.49
N ASN A 259 -6.15 3.02 -2.96
CA ASN A 259 -7.33 3.54 -2.26
C ASN A 259 -7.09 3.80 -0.77
N ASN A 260 -6.14 3.11 -0.14
CA ASN A 260 -5.88 3.28 1.29
C ASN A 260 -4.63 4.14 1.53
N GLU A 261 -3.48 3.74 1.01
CA GLU A 261 -2.19 4.39 1.26
C GLU A 261 -2.02 5.65 0.41
N TRP A 262 -2.09 5.50 -0.92
CA TRP A 262 -1.91 6.62 -1.85
C TRP A 262 -2.99 7.68 -1.71
N ALA A 263 -4.28 7.31 -1.78
CA ALA A 263 -5.37 8.28 -1.68
C ALA A 263 -5.33 9.06 -0.34
N SER A 264 -4.92 8.41 0.76
CA SER A 264 -4.77 9.10 2.04
C SER A 264 -3.60 10.08 2.04
N ALA A 265 -2.44 9.69 1.49
CA ALA A 265 -1.29 10.57 1.35
C ALA A 265 -1.59 11.75 0.42
N TYR A 266 -2.17 11.48 -0.75
CA TYR A 266 -2.55 12.50 -1.73
C TYR A 266 -3.56 13.49 -1.14
N ARG A 267 -4.60 13.01 -0.45
CA ARG A 267 -5.56 13.90 0.21
C ARG A 267 -4.86 14.77 1.25
N LEU A 268 -4.05 14.18 2.14
CA LEU A 268 -3.37 14.92 3.20
C LEU A 268 -2.44 16.01 2.65
N VAL A 269 -1.67 15.69 1.61
CA VAL A 269 -0.65 16.59 1.04
C VAL A 269 -1.26 17.59 0.07
N VAL A 270 -1.93 17.10 -0.97
CA VAL A 270 -2.32 17.91 -2.13
C VAL A 270 -3.68 18.56 -1.90
N THR A 271 -4.65 17.79 -1.41
CA THR A 271 -6.03 18.30 -1.25
C THR A 271 -6.16 19.20 -0.02
N ASP A 272 -5.72 18.70 1.13
CA ASP A 272 -5.88 19.37 2.43
C ASP A 272 -4.68 20.30 2.71
N GLY A 273 -3.47 19.80 2.49
CA GLY A 273 -2.23 20.54 2.71
C GLY A 273 -1.95 21.61 1.65
N LYS A 274 -2.52 21.48 0.44
CA LYS A 274 -2.20 22.34 -0.73
C LYS A 274 -0.70 22.34 -1.09
N HIS A 275 -0.05 21.19 -0.90
CA HIS A 275 1.35 20.98 -1.22
C HIS A 275 1.53 20.15 -2.50
N ASP A 276 2.79 19.97 -2.89
CA ASP A 276 3.17 19.29 -4.12
C ASP A 276 2.97 17.76 -4.04
N VAL A 277 2.54 17.14 -5.14
CA VAL A 277 2.32 15.68 -5.23
C VAL A 277 3.56 14.85 -4.92
N ARG A 278 4.76 15.41 -5.09
CA ARG A 278 6.03 14.76 -4.75
C ARG A 278 6.12 14.36 -3.26
N GLU A 279 5.57 15.18 -2.37
CA GLU A 279 5.45 14.82 -0.94
C GLU A 279 4.53 13.61 -0.75
N ALA A 280 3.46 13.51 -1.54
CA ALA A 280 2.53 12.38 -1.46
C ALA A 280 3.18 11.04 -1.83
N PHE A 281 4.18 11.01 -2.72
CA PHE A 281 4.94 9.77 -3.00
C PHE A 281 5.71 9.26 -1.78
N ILE A 282 6.34 10.18 -1.04
CA ILE A 282 7.07 9.87 0.20
C ILE A 282 6.10 9.39 1.26
N LEU A 283 5.04 10.16 1.52
CA LEU A 283 4.06 9.80 2.53
C LEU A 283 3.30 8.52 2.21
N ALA A 284 2.97 8.22 0.94
CA ALA A 284 2.30 6.97 0.58
C ALA A 284 3.16 5.76 0.98
N ARG A 285 4.48 5.83 0.78
CA ARG A 285 5.39 4.77 1.21
C ARG A 285 5.46 4.65 2.73
N ILE A 286 5.48 5.77 3.45
CA ILE A 286 5.43 5.78 4.93
C ILE A 286 4.10 5.19 5.40
N TRP A 287 3.00 5.56 4.76
CA TRP A 287 1.65 5.10 5.08
C TRP A 287 1.51 3.58 4.95
N ASN A 288 2.12 2.99 3.91
CA ASN A 288 2.22 1.55 3.71
C ASN A 288 2.98 0.83 4.84
N SER A 289 3.82 1.54 5.60
CA SER A 289 4.43 0.98 6.82
C SER A 289 3.60 1.30 8.07
N SER A 290 3.12 2.54 8.18
CA SER A 290 2.39 3.05 9.34
C SER A 290 1.57 4.29 8.98
N PRO A 291 0.23 4.20 8.99
CA PRO A 291 -0.64 5.37 8.85
C PRO A 291 -0.37 6.45 9.91
N ARG A 292 -0.05 6.05 11.15
CA ARG A 292 0.34 6.97 12.23
C ARG A 292 1.66 7.67 11.91
N GLY A 293 2.65 6.90 11.43
CA GLY A 293 3.95 7.42 11.01
C GLY A 293 3.83 8.47 9.90
N ALA A 294 2.98 8.23 8.90
CA ALA A 294 2.79 9.17 7.79
C ALA A 294 2.21 10.51 8.25
N ARG A 295 1.19 10.48 9.12
CA ARG A 295 0.60 11.71 9.69
C ARG A 295 1.59 12.46 10.58
N CYS A 296 2.39 11.73 11.36
CA CYS A 296 3.43 12.29 12.19
C CYS A 296 4.51 12.98 11.34
N ALA A 297 5.04 12.31 10.31
CA ALA A 297 6.06 12.84 9.41
C ALA A 297 5.59 14.12 8.70
N PHE A 298 4.37 14.12 8.17
CA PHE A 298 3.76 15.31 7.58
C PHE A 298 3.65 16.47 8.56
N GLY A 299 3.27 16.17 9.82
CA GLY A 299 3.19 17.14 10.91
C GLY A 299 4.54 17.77 11.24
N HIS A 300 5.61 16.98 11.25
CA HIS A 300 6.98 17.44 11.50
C HIS A 300 7.56 18.28 10.36
N ALA A 301 7.07 18.11 9.14
CA ALA A 301 7.45 18.95 8.02
C ALA A 301 6.77 20.34 8.05
N LYS A 302 5.90 20.64 9.02
CA LYS A 302 5.28 21.97 9.13
C LYS A 302 6.35 23.06 9.35
N GLY A 303 6.20 24.16 8.63
CA GLY A 303 7.14 25.30 8.69
C GLY A 303 8.36 25.17 7.78
N ALA A 304 8.61 24.00 7.16
CA ALA A 304 9.62 23.89 6.11
C ALA A 304 9.12 24.54 4.81
N THR A 305 9.94 25.40 4.22
CA THR A 305 9.63 26.12 2.97
C THR A 305 10.13 25.34 1.77
N GLY A 306 9.21 25.01 0.86
CA GLY A 306 9.49 24.33 -0.41
C GLY A 306 9.50 22.80 -0.32
N THR A 307 9.12 22.16 -1.43
CA THR A 307 8.90 20.70 -1.53
C THR A 307 10.10 19.88 -1.10
N ALA A 308 11.32 20.27 -1.50
CA ALA A 308 12.54 19.53 -1.16
C ALA A 308 12.83 19.53 0.35
N ALA A 309 12.64 20.66 1.03
CA ALA A 309 12.86 20.76 2.47
C ALA A 309 11.80 19.97 3.25
N ARG A 310 10.55 19.98 2.77
CA ARG A 310 9.45 19.22 3.35
C ARG A 310 9.69 17.71 3.24
N ILE A 311 10.01 17.22 2.04
CA ILE A 311 10.39 15.81 1.82
C ILE A 311 11.54 15.37 2.73
N GLN A 312 12.58 16.20 2.87
CA GLN A 312 13.71 15.88 3.74
C GLN A 312 13.27 15.74 5.21
N LYS A 313 12.42 16.65 5.71
CA LYS A 313 11.86 16.57 7.07
C LYS A 313 10.97 15.34 7.29
N GLU A 314 10.19 14.96 6.29
CA GLU A 314 9.36 13.75 6.35
C GLU A 314 10.21 12.48 6.41
N LEU A 315 11.29 12.42 5.62
CA LEU A 315 12.24 11.31 5.65
C LEU A 315 12.96 11.21 6.99
N GLU A 316 13.45 12.34 7.52
CA GLU A 316 14.06 12.44 8.86
C GLU A 316 13.11 11.90 9.94
N ALA A 317 11.88 12.40 9.97
CA ALA A 317 10.87 11.97 10.91
C ALA A 317 10.51 10.48 10.75
N TYR A 318 10.52 9.95 9.54
CA TYR A 318 10.29 8.53 9.30
C TYR A 318 11.42 7.65 9.82
N ALA A 319 12.67 8.14 9.85
CA ALA A 319 13.81 7.39 10.35
C ALA A 319 13.92 7.38 11.88
N ASP A 320 13.39 8.39 12.55
CA ASP A 320 13.63 8.66 13.97
C ASP A 320 12.43 8.22 14.84
N ASP A 321 12.67 7.30 15.79
CA ASP A 321 11.64 6.78 16.70
C ASP A 321 11.34 7.70 17.89
N GLU A 322 12.20 8.68 18.18
CA GLU A 322 11.91 9.76 19.13
C GLU A 322 10.95 10.78 18.51
N ILE A 323 11.10 11.05 17.21
CA ILE A 323 10.27 12.00 16.46
C ILE A 323 8.90 11.40 16.12
N CYS A 324 8.90 10.20 15.54
CA CYS A 324 7.69 9.46 15.19
C CYS A 324 7.75 8.02 15.74
N PRO A 325 7.25 7.78 16.96
CA PRO A 325 7.25 6.46 17.57
C PRO A 325 6.63 5.40 16.65
N LYS A 326 7.39 4.35 16.41
CA LYS A 326 7.08 3.27 15.46
C LYS A 326 7.54 1.92 15.98
N ASP A 327 6.87 0.87 15.53
CA ASP A 327 7.31 -0.50 15.70
C ASP A 327 8.32 -0.85 14.58
N GLY A 328 9.56 -1.20 14.93
CA GLY A 328 10.61 -1.63 13.98
C GLY A 328 11.63 -0.54 13.61
N LYS A 329 12.88 -0.71 14.10
CA LYS A 329 13.80 0.41 14.40
C LYS A 329 14.89 0.74 13.37
N GLU A 330 15.45 -0.20 12.60
CA GLU A 330 16.82 -0.01 12.06
C GLU A 330 16.95 0.20 10.53
N ARG A 331 15.97 -0.21 9.71
CA ARG A 331 16.12 -0.24 8.23
C ARG A 331 15.52 0.95 7.46
N MET A 332 15.12 2.03 8.15
CA MET A 332 14.35 3.09 7.49
C MET A 332 15.21 4.09 6.71
N VAL A 333 16.41 4.44 7.22
CA VAL A 333 17.36 5.29 6.49
C VAL A 333 17.83 4.61 5.20
N GLU A 334 18.05 3.29 5.25
CA GLU A 334 18.43 2.47 4.09
C GLU A 334 17.39 2.52 2.97
N ARG A 335 16.13 2.83 3.29
CA ARG A 335 15.02 2.91 2.33
C ARG A 335 14.87 4.28 1.69
N TRP A 336 15.44 5.34 2.27
CA TRP A 336 15.30 6.71 1.74
C TRP A 336 15.70 6.84 0.27
N PRO A 337 16.79 6.22 -0.21
CA PRO A 337 17.16 6.34 -1.60
C PRO A 337 16.07 5.80 -2.55
N TYR A 338 15.44 4.67 -2.21
CA TYR A 338 14.36 4.09 -3.01
C TYR A 338 13.08 4.92 -2.94
N MET A 339 12.75 5.48 -1.76
CA MET A 339 11.65 6.44 -1.63
C MET A 339 11.81 7.64 -2.57
N ARG A 340 13.06 8.14 -2.69
CA ARG A 340 13.38 9.26 -3.57
C ARG A 340 13.34 8.89 -5.06
N ARG A 341 13.47 7.61 -5.45
CA ARG A 341 13.32 7.20 -6.86
C ARG A 341 11.96 7.58 -7.42
N ALA A 342 10.88 7.42 -6.65
CA ALA A 342 9.53 7.81 -7.10
C ALA A 342 9.43 9.31 -7.43
N VAL A 343 9.99 10.16 -6.56
CA VAL A 343 10.03 11.62 -6.75
C VAL A 343 10.88 12.00 -7.97
N LEU A 344 12.08 11.43 -8.08
CA LEU A 344 13.01 11.76 -9.16
C LEU A 344 12.54 11.23 -10.53
N ALA A 345 11.86 10.09 -10.57
CA ALA A 345 11.24 9.57 -11.78
C ALA A 345 10.09 10.47 -12.24
N TYR A 346 9.26 10.97 -11.30
CA TYR A 346 8.25 11.98 -11.60
C TYR A 346 8.88 13.25 -12.17
N ASP A 347 9.92 13.78 -11.53
CA ASP A 347 10.62 14.99 -11.97
C ASP A 347 11.24 14.91 -13.36
N ALA A 348 11.68 13.73 -13.77
CA ALA A 348 12.27 13.51 -15.09
C ALA A 348 11.24 13.70 -16.23
N PHE A 349 9.96 13.47 -15.95
CA PHE A 349 8.89 13.47 -16.96
C PHE A 349 7.84 14.57 -16.74
N ALA A 350 7.77 15.17 -15.55
CA ALA A 350 6.92 16.32 -15.30
C ALA A 350 7.42 17.52 -16.12
N LYS A 351 6.48 18.30 -16.69
CA LYS A 351 6.84 19.51 -17.42
C LYS A 351 7.55 20.46 -16.46
N LYS A 352 8.78 20.86 -16.76
CA LYS A 352 9.43 21.94 -16.01
C LYS A 352 8.62 23.23 -16.26
N PRO A 353 8.41 24.07 -15.23
CA PRO A 353 7.94 25.43 -15.48
C PRO A 353 8.87 26.11 -16.50
N PRO A 354 8.36 26.93 -17.43
CA PRO A 354 9.24 27.76 -18.22
C PRO A 354 10.12 28.62 -17.29
N PRO A 355 11.39 28.87 -17.67
CA PRO A 355 12.36 29.57 -16.84
C PRO A 355 11.93 30.98 -16.44
#